data_AF-A0A9W8MWE8-F1
#
_entry.id   AF-A0A9W8MWE8-F1
#
_cell.length_a   1.000
_cell.length_b   1.000
_cell.length_c   1.000
_cell.angle_alpha   90.00
_cell.angle_beta   90.00
_cell.angle_gamma   90.00
#
_symmetry.space_group_name_H-M   'P 1'
#
loop_
_entity.id
_entity.type
_entity.pdbx_description
1 polymer ?
#
loop_
_entity_poly.entity_id
_entity_poly.type
_entity_poly.pdbx_seq_one_letter_code
_entity_poly.pdbx_strand_id
1 'polypeptide(L)'
;MINSTYPHLRPQEKYELMYMSCYPPARTGCLLTAQERTEIPYFRLKHRDTKLVQEGAARRDVDDILEYALRMATGSGAPQDEDIAMKMLMDVIESDFPSNKRAVAANLASFLFIHRTESDEDGFSHAVELCQLSIHLGHYAHIAVFLFLMCSQEFDIVLPLDARADAGPIGVLFDKYDRFQEETGFQPFKSTHCVACGTKRQLRRCSGQCAPFRKPMYCNRECQKADWVKHRKWCVVPVIEEDPDKDTAVYRLHLASAG
;
A
#
# COMPACT_ATOMS: atom_id res chain seq x y z
N MET A 1 -11.56 21.42 13.88
CA MET A 1 -10.13 21.11 13.78
C MET A 1 -10.01 19.62 13.62
N ILE A 2 -9.79 19.16 12.39
CA ILE A 2 -9.70 17.73 12.06
C ILE A 2 -8.33 17.27 12.58
N ASN A 3 -8.32 16.43 13.61
CA ASN A 3 -7.09 15.77 14.03
C ASN A 3 -6.73 14.76 12.95
N SER A 4 -5.68 15.06 12.20
CA SER A 4 -5.04 14.11 11.29
C SER A 4 -4.73 12.83 12.06
N THR A 5 -5.03 11.65 11.50
CA THR A 5 -4.75 10.31 12.08
C THR A 5 -3.29 10.13 12.54
N TYR A 6 -2.40 10.99 12.04
CA TYR A 6 -1.00 11.08 12.42
C TYR A 6 -0.61 12.52 12.80
N PRO A 7 -1.13 13.05 13.93
CA PRO A 7 -0.87 14.44 14.30
C PRO A 7 0.59 14.65 14.75
N HIS A 8 1.29 13.56 15.08
CA HIS A 8 2.67 13.54 15.50
C HIS A 8 3.67 13.50 14.33
N LEU A 9 3.23 13.14 13.12
CA LEU A 9 4.12 13.10 11.96
C LEU A 9 4.35 14.50 11.41
N ARG A 10 5.61 14.80 11.09
CA ARG A 10 6.02 16.00 10.36
C ARG A 10 5.48 15.93 8.93
N PRO A 11 5.25 17.06 8.25
CA PRO A 11 4.77 17.08 6.86
C PRO A 11 5.52 16.11 5.94
N GLN A 12 6.85 16.14 6.01
CA GLN A 12 7.71 15.27 5.21
C GLN A 12 7.47 13.77 5.46
N GLU A 13 7.27 13.38 6.73
CA GLU A 13 7.00 11.97 7.09
C GLU A 13 5.62 11.54 6.56
N LYS A 14 4.64 12.44 6.53
CA LYS A 14 3.34 12.19 5.90
C LYS A 14 3.48 12.02 4.38
N TYR A 15 4.30 12.85 3.74
CA TYR A 15 4.62 12.71 2.31
C TYR A 15 5.27 11.36 2.00
N GLU A 16 6.30 10.99 2.75
CA GLU A 16 6.98 9.69 2.60
C GLU A 16 6.00 8.53 2.78
N LEU A 17 5.20 8.54 3.85
CA LEU A 17 4.19 7.51 4.11
C LEU A 17 3.17 7.38 2.97
N MET A 18 2.58 8.50 2.53
CA MET A 18 1.55 8.51 1.50
C MET A 18 2.12 8.11 0.14
N TYR A 19 3.32 8.60 -0.21
CA TYR A 19 4.02 8.20 -1.42
C TYR A 19 4.25 6.69 -1.44
N MET A 20 4.85 6.16 -0.38
CA MET A 20 5.19 4.74 -0.26
C MET A 20 3.98 3.82 -0.24
N SER A 21 2.83 4.34 0.21
CA SER A 21 1.59 3.58 0.26
C SER A 21 0.86 3.52 -1.08
N CYS A 22 1.02 4.54 -1.93
CA CYS A 22 0.16 4.77 -3.09
C CYS A 22 0.87 4.65 -4.45
N TYR A 23 2.15 5.02 -4.54
CA TYR A 23 2.90 5.03 -5.80
C TYR A 23 3.48 3.66 -6.17
N PRO A 24 4.25 2.98 -5.31
CA PRO A 24 4.81 1.68 -5.65
C PRO A 24 3.71 0.62 -5.71
N PRO A 25 3.73 -0.28 -6.70
CA PRO A 25 2.85 -1.44 -6.67
C PRO A 25 3.29 -2.38 -5.54
N ALA A 26 2.32 -2.93 -4.81
CA ALA A 26 2.53 -3.98 -3.83
C ALA A 26 2.93 -5.28 -4.57
N ARG A 27 4.24 -5.52 -4.67
CA ARG A 27 4.81 -6.71 -5.32
C ARG A 27 5.88 -7.36 -4.45
N THR A 28 6.21 -8.61 -4.78
CA THR A 28 7.17 -9.48 -4.09
C THR A 28 8.58 -8.93 -3.93
N GLY A 29 9.00 -8.01 -4.80
CA GLY A 29 10.27 -7.29 -4.71
C GLY A 29 10.18 -5.85 -4.18
N CYS A 30 8.96 -5.35 -3.92
CA CYS A 30 8.70 -3.97 -3.47
C CYS A 30 8.51 -3.86 -1.95
N LEU A 31 8.94 -4.88 -1.18
CA LEU A 31 9.50 -4.57 0.14
C LEU A 31 10.81 -3.83 -0.13
N LEU A 32 10.70 -2.57 -0.58
CA LEU A 32 11.82 -1.68 -0.77
C LEU A 32 12.74 -1.84 0.43
N THR A 33 14.04 -1.89 0.18
CA THR A 33 15.02 -1.86 1.28
C THR A 33 14.69 -0.66 2.16
N ALA A 34 15.04 -0.71 3.45
CA ALA A 34 14.80 0.42 4.34
C ALA A 34 15.33 1.74 3.74
N GLN A 35 16.42 1.64 2.97
CA GLN A 35 17.04 2.72 2.22
C GLN A 35 16.19 3.23 1.05
N GLU A 36 15.71 2.35 0.16
CA GLU A 36 14.86 2.72 -0.98
C GLU A 36 13.53 3.37 -0.55
N ARG A 37 12.99 2.97 0.61
CA ARG A 37 11.77 3.57 1.19
C ARG A 37 11.94 5.04 1.54
N THR A 38 13.14 5.44 1.93
CA THR A 38 13.42 6.79 2.40
C THR A 38 14.01 7.67 1.31
N GLU A 39 14.85 7.12 0.43
CA GLU A 39 15.64 7.94 -0.50
C GLU A 39 14.80 8.47 -1.66
N ILE A 40 13.87 7.68 -2.22
CA ILE A 40 13.08 8.11 -3.39
C ILE A 40 12.14 9.28 -3.04
N PRO A 41 11.28 9.19 -2.01
CA PRO A 41 10.37 10.29 -1.70
C PRO A 41 11.15 11.52 -1.20
N TYR A 42 12.19 11.31 -0.38
CA TYR A 42 13.08 12.38 0.06
C TYR A 42 13.74 13.11 -1.10
N PHE A 43 14.28 12.36 -2.08
CA PHE A 43 14.94 12.92 -3.24
C PHE A 43 13.97 13.77 -4.06
N ARG A 44 12.76 13.26 -4.33
CA ARG A 44 11.73 14.00 -5.07
C ARG A 44 11.35 15.30 -4.37
N LEU A 45 11.09 15.24 -3.07
CA LEU A 45 10.70 16.41 -2.29
C LEU A 45 11.81 17.46 -2.24
N LYS A 46 13.07 17.04 -2.07
CA LYS A 46 14.22 17.94 -1.93
C LYS A 46 14.70 18.55 -3.25
N HIS A 47 14.65 17.81 -4.35
CA HIS A 47 15.25 18.23 -5.62
C HIS A 47 14.25 18.81 -6.63
N ARG A 48 12.94 18.63 -6.41
CA ARG A 48 11.92 19.27 -7.24
C ARG A 48 11.37 20.50 -6.53
N ASP A 49 11.72 21.67 -7.04
CA ASP A 49 11.21 22.96 -6.57
C ASP A 49 9.67 23.00 -6.65
N THR A 50 9.01 23.42 -5.56
CA THR A 50 7.53 23.44 -5.52
C THR A 50 6.93 24.35 -6.56
N LYS A 51 7.55 25.49 -6.89
CA LYS A 51 6.99 26.42 -7.90
C LYS A 51 7.01 25.77 -9.27
N LEU A 52 8.10 25.08 -9.62
CA LEU A 52 8.17 24.33 -10.88
C LEU A 52 7.10 23.24 -10.96
N VAL A 53 6.90 22.48 -9.88
CA VAL A 53 5.83 21.48 -9.78
C VAL A 53 4.45 22.13 -9.92
N GLN A 54 4.21 23.26 -9.25
CA GLN A 54 2.95 23.99 -9.34
C GLN A 54 2.68 24.52 -10.77
N GLU A 55 3.70 25.06 -11.43
CA GLU A 55 3.61 25.52 -12.82
C GLU A 55 3.34 24.36 -13.79
N GLY A 56 3.97 23.21 -13.57
CA GLY A 56 3.72 22.00 -14.35
C GLY A 56 2.28 21.49 -14.18
N ALA A 57 1.79 21.48 -12.94
CA ALA A 57 0.40 21.15 -12.64
C ALA A 57 -0.58 22.10 -13.34
N ALA A 58 -0.26 23.41 -13.36
CA ALA A 58 -1.06 24.41 -14.08
C ALA A 58 -1.05 24.20 -15.61
N ARG A 59 0.01 23.61 -16.17
CA ARG A 59 0.10 23.19 -17.58
C ARG A 59 -0.53 21.82 -17.86
N ARG A 60 -1.22 21.22 -16.87
CA ARG A 60 -1.81 19.87 -16.93
C ARG A 60 -0.79 18.74 -17.14
N ASP A 61 0.45 18.92 -16.69
CA ASP A 61 1.37 17.79 -16.56
C ASP A 61 0.88 16.87 -15.43
N VAL A 62 0.53 15.63 -15.75
CA VAL A 62 -0.10 14.72 -14.80
C VAL A 62 0.82 14.32 -13.66
N ASP A 63 2.13 14.20 -13.91
CA ASP A 63 3.10 13.86 -12.86
C ASP A 63 3.24 15.01 -11.86
N ASP A 64 3.17 16.25 -12.35
CA ASP A 64 3.18 17.43 -11.51
C ASP A 64 1.85 17.68 -10.79
N ILE A 65 0.70 17.34 -11.40
CA ILE A 65 -0.59 17.35 -10.69
C ILE A 65 -0.55 16.39 -9.49
N LEU A 66 -0.11 15.14 -9.71
CA LEU A 66 -0.04 14.12 -8.66
C LEU A 66 0.95 14.50 -7.56
N GLU A 67 2.12 15.03 -7.93
CA GLU A 67 3.12 15.50 -6.98
C GLU A 67 2.61 16.71 -6.18
N TYR A 68 2.00 17.70 -6.83
CA TYR A 68 1.49 18.88 -6.15
C TYR A 68 0.33 18.55 -5.21
N ALA A 69 -0.60 17.68 -5.65
CA ALA A 69 -1.69 17.20 -4.81
C ALA A 69 -1.15 16.49 -3.55
N LEU A 70 -0.12 15.65 -3.69
CA LEU A 70 0.54 15.00 -2.54
C LEU A 70 1.19 16.02 -1.59
N ARG A 71 1.84 17.08 -2.12
CA ARG A 71 2.41 18.16 -1.29
C ARG A 71 1.35 18.95 -0.54
N MET A 72 0.25 19.30 -1.23
CA MET A 72 -0.90 20.00 -0.65
C MET A 72 -1.61 19.15 0.41
N ALA A 73 -1.78 17.85 0.18
CA ALA A 73 -2.36 16.95 1.17
C ALA A 73 -1.54 16.88 2.47
N THR A 74 -0.21 16.93 2.36
CA THR A 74 0.69 16.65 3.48
C THR A 74 1.30 17.89 4.12
N GLY A 75 1.17 19.06 3.48
CA GLY A 75 1.86 20.29 3.86
C GLY A 75 3.36 20.28 3.53
N SER A 76 3.81 19.38 2.64
CA SER A 76 5.23 19.20 2.33
C SER A 76 5.68 20.12 1.20
N GLY A 77 6.26 21.26 1.56
CA GLY A 77 6.75 22.24 0.59
C GLY A 77 5.65 23.04 -0.11
N ALA A 78 4.38 22.83 0.25
CA ALA A 78 3.21 23.63 -0.16
C ALA A 78 2.28 23.83 1.06
N PRO A 79 1.44 24.89 1.09
CA PRO A 79 0.42 25.05 2.13
C PRO A 79 -0.51 23.84 2.19
N GLN A 80 -0.78 23.32 3.38
CA GLN A 80 -1.65 22.15 3.51
C GLN A 80 -3.10 22.53 3.16
N ASP A 81 -3.66 21.88 2.15
CA ASP A 81 -5.06 21.98 1.77
C ASP A 81 -5.47 20.66 1.11
N GLU A 82 -6.05 19.78 1.92
CA GLU A 82 -6.45 18.46 1.45
C GLU A 82 -7.67 18.53 0.50
N ASP A 83 -8.52 19.56 0.58
CA ASP A 83 -9.72 19.65 -0.25
C ASP A 83 -9.35 19.99 -1.69
N ILE A 84 -8.42 20.92 -1.86
CA ILE A 84 -7.81 21.19 -3.16
C ILE A 84 -7.07 19.95 -3.66
N ALA A 85 -6.29 19.28 -2.79
CA ALA A 85 -5.60 18.05 -3.18
C ALA A 85 -6.56 16.97 -3.67
N MET A 86 -7.65 16.72 -2.93
CA MET A 86 -8.69 15.76 -3.32
C MET A 86 -9.31 16.12 -4.67
N LYS A 87 -9.69 17.38 -4.86
CA LYS A 87 -10.24 17.85 -6.13
C LYS A 87 -9.29 17.59 -7.29
N MET A 88 -8.00 17.91 -7.14
CA MET A 88 -7.00 17.65 -8.18
C MET A 88 -6.87 16.15 -8.51
N LEU A 89 -6.96 15.28 -7.51
CA LEU A 89 -6.90 13.83 -7.71
C LEU A 89 -8.13 13.32 -8.44
N MET A 90 -9.34 13.78 -8.07
CA MET A 90 -10.58 13.43 -8.77
C MET A 90 -10.56 13.91 -10.23
N ASP A 91 -10.07 15.13 -10.48
CA ASP A 91 -9.89 15.64 -11.84
C ASP A 91 -8.96 14.73 -12.69
N VAL A 92 -7.89 14.18 -12.10
CA VAL A 92 -7.03 13.20 -12.79
C VAL A 92 -7.79 11.90 -13.04
N ILE A 93 -8.53 11.38 -12.06
CA ILE A 93 -9.28 10.12 -12.16
C ILE A 93 -10.33 10.16 -13.29
N GLU A 94 -11.02 11.29 -13.45
CA GLU A 94 -12.11 11.47 -14.42
C GLU A 94 -11.62 11.84 -15.84
N SER A 95 -10.34 12.20 -15.98
CA SER A 95 -9.75 12.60 -17.25
C SER A 95 -9.33 11.44 -18.17
N ASP A 96 -8.77 11.80 -19.33
CA ASP A 96 -8.18 10.93 -20.35
C ASP A 96 -6.68 10.63 -20.12
N PHE A 97 -6.13 10.96 -18.94
CA PHE A 97 -4.74 10.64 -18.63
C PHE A 97 -4.46 9.12 -18.66
N PRO A 98 -3.18 8.71 -18.84
CA PRO A 98 -2.80 7.30 -18.84
C PRO A 98 -3.33 6.52 -17.63
N SER A 99 -3.76 5.28 -17.84
CA SER A 99 -4.41 4.45 -16.81
C SER A 99 -3.58 4.30 -15.55
N ASN A 100 -2.26 4.13 -15.66
CA ASN A 100 -1.36 4.04 -14.52
C ASN A 100 -1.33 5.31 -13.66
N LYS A 101 -1.45 6.50 -14.27
CA LYS A 101 -1.50 7.77 -13.55
C LYS A 101 -2.83 7.94 -12.82
N ARG A 102 -3.93 7.61 -13.50
CA ARG A 102 -5.29 7.57 -12.92
C ARG A 102 -5.37 6.59 -11.74
N ALA A 103 -4.69 5.46 -11.85
CA ALA A 103 -4.64 4.46 -10.78
C ALA A 103 -3.88 4.97 -9.55
N VAL A 104 -2.75 5.68 -9.73
CA VAL A 104 -2.04 6.34 -8.63
C VAL A 104 -2.91 7.43 -8.00
N ALA A 105 -3.61 8.24 -8.80
CA ALA A 105 -4.54 9.25 -8.30
C ALA A 105 -5.63 8.63 -7.41
N ALA A 106 -6.23 7.52 -7.86
CA ALA A 106 -7.25 6.79 -7.11
C ALA A 106 -6.72 6.25 -5.78
N ASN A 107 -5.48 5.74 -5.73
CA ASN A 107 -4.86 5.31 -4.46
C ASN A 107 -4.59 6.49 -3.50
N LEU A 108 -4.11 7.62 -4.01
CA LEU A 108 -3.91 8.82 -3.20
C LEU A 108 -5.23 9.35 -2.64
N ALA A 109 -6.28 9.40 -3.46
CA ALA A 109 -7.61 9.83 -3.04
C ALA A 109 -8.19 8.87 -1.98
N SER A 110 -8.06 7.56 -2.22
CA SER A 110 -8.43 6.51 -1.27
C SER A 110 -7.75 6.70 0.09
N PHE A 111 -6.43 6.97 0.09
CA PHE A 111 -5.66 7.28 1.29
C PHE A 111 -6.23 8.51 2.02
N LEU A 112 -6.53 9.60 1.31
CA LEU A 112 -7.11 10.81 1.91
C LEU A 112 -8.48 10.55 2.54
N PHE A 113 -9.35 9.76 1.91
CA PHE A 113 -10.65 9.42 2.50
C PHE A 113 -10.47 8.72 3.84
N ILE A 114 -9.63 7.68 3.91
CA ILE A 114 -9.34 6.93 5.14
C ILE A 114 -8.85 7.86 6.26
N HIS A 115 -8.05 8.88 5.93
CA HIS A 115 -7.49 9.80 6.92
C HIS A 115 -8.42 10.92 7.36
N ARG A 116 -9.40 11.28 6.53
CA ARG A 116 -10.40 12.30 6.85
C ARG A 116 -11.52 11.75 7.73
N THR A 117 -11.94 10.53 7.44
CA THR A 117 -13.15 9.96 8.03
C THR A 117 -12.77 9.08 9.20
N GLU A 118 -12.41 9.70 10.33
CA GLU A 118 -12.21 8.94 11.57
C GLU A 118 -13.51 8.28 12.09
N SER A 119 -14.69 8.51 11.48
CA SER A 119 -15.96 7.93 11.93
C SER A 119 -17.12 7.94 10.89
N ASP A 120 -16.85 8.11 9.60
CA ASP A 120 -17.91 8.19 8.58
C ASP A 120 -17.90 6.95 7.67
N GLU A 121 -18.96 6.14 7.74
CA GLU A 121 -19.16 4.94 6.93
C GLU A 121 -19.11 5.27 5.43
N ASP A 122 -19.55 6.47 5.04
CA ASP A 122 -19.53 6.90 3.65
C ASP A 122 -18.09 7.07 3.17
N GLY A 123 -17.21 7.69 3.96
CA GLY A 123 -15.81 7.90 3.60
C GLY A 123 -15.05 6.60 3.37
N PHE A 124 -15.28 5.60 4.22
CA PHE A 124 -14.68 4.29 4.06
C PHE A 124 -15.13 3.61 2.77
N SER A 125 -16.43 3.66 2.47
CA SER A 125 -17.00 3.10 1.24
C SER A 125 -16.38 3.73 -0.01
N HIS A 126 -16.26 5.06 -0.04
CA HIS A 126 -15.58 5.77 -1.14
C HIS A 126 -14.10 5.38 -1.25
N ALA A 127 -13.39 5.21 -0.13
CA ALA A 127 -12.00 4.76 -0.15
C ALA A 127 -11.85 3.37 -0.80
N VAL A 128 -12.78 2.45 -0.50
CA VAL A 128 -12.82 1.10 -1.08
C VAL A 128 -13.10 1.15 -2.59
N GLU A 129 -14.06 1.96 -3.04
CA GLU A 129 -14.38 2.14 -4.46
C GLU A 129 -13.18 2.68 -5.25
N LEU A 130 -12.51 3.71 -4.73
CA LEU A 130 -11.31 4.28 -5.34
C LEU A 130 -10.16 3.27 -5.40
N CYS A 131 -9.98 2.47 -4.35
CA CYS A 131 -9.00 1.41 -4.34
C CYS A 131 -9.30 0.35 -5.42
N GLN A 132 -10.56 -0.06 -5.57
CA GLN A 132 -10.97 -1.01 -6.62
C GLN A 132 -10.72 -0.43 -8.01
N LEU A 133 -11.05 0.85 -8.21
CA LEU A 133 -10.77 1.53 -9.46
C LEU A 133 -9.27 1.50 -9.79
N SER A 134 -8.40 1.77 -8.81
CA SER A 134 -6.95 1.65 -8.99
C SER A 134 -6.52 0.25 -9.46
N ILE A 135 -7.10 -0.79 -8.85
CA ILE A 135 -6.84 -2.17 -9.21
C ILE A 135 -7.32 -2.50 -10.63
N HIS A 136 -8.51 -2.03 -11.01
CA HIS A 136 -9.06 -2.19 -12.35
C HIS A 136 -8.20 -1.49 -13.41
N LEU A 137 -7.59 -0.36 -13.05
CA LEU A 137 -6.63 0.37 -13.88
C LEU A 137 -5.22 -0.28 -13.88
N GLY A 138 -5.05 -1.41 -13.19
CA GLY A 138 -3.84 -2.23 -13.23
C GLY A 138 -2.82 -1.92 -12.12
N HIS A 139 -3.19 -1.13 -11.11
CA HIS A 139 -2.29 -0.74 -10.02
C HIS A 139 -2.80 -1.24 -8.66
N TYR A 140 -2.09 -2.21 -8.10
CA TYR A 140 -2.36 -2.72 -6.74
C TYR A 140 -1.26 -2.18 -5.83
N ALA A 141 -1.57 -1.19 -4.98
CA ALA A 141 -0.60 -0.55 -4.09
C ALA A 141 -0.76 -1.00 -2.62
N HIS A 142 0.14 -0.56 -1.75
CA HIS A 142 0.11 -0.92 -0.33
C HIS A 142 -1.13 -0.39 0.40
N ILE A 143 -1.70 0.73 -0.03
CA ILE A 143 -2.96 1.22 0.53
C ILE A 143 -4.11 0.24 0.32
N ALA A 144 -4.12 -0.51 -0.78
CA ALA A 144 -5.10 -1.57 -1.02
C ALA A 144 -4.96 -2.72 -0.01
N VAL A 145 -3.72 -3.10 0.30
CA VAL A 145 -3.42 -4.08 1.36
C VAL A 145 -3.92 -3.58 2.71
N PHE A 146 -3.69 -2.29 3.03
CA PHE A 146 -4.14 -1.70 4.29
C PHE A 146 -5.67 -1.68 4.40
N LEU A 147 -6.37 -1.23 3.36
CA LEU A 147 -7.82 -1.23 3.29
C LEU A 147 -8.40 -2.63 3.47
N PHE A 148 -7.83 -3.63 2.80
CA PHE A 148 -8.21 -5.02 3.00
C PHE A 148 -8.12 -5.42 4.48
N LEU A 149 -7.00 -5.09 5.13
CA LEU A 149 -6.78 -5.44 6.53
C LEU A 149 -7.80 -4.73 7.45
N MET A 150 -8.14 -3.47 7.16
CA MET A 150 -9.20 -2.75 7.85
C MET A 150 -10.56 -3.43 7.67
N CYS A 151 -10.98 -3.69 6.42
CA CYS A 151 -12.22 -4.41 6.11
C CYS A 151 -12.29 -5.75 6.88
N SER A 152 -11.18 -6.49 6.92
CA SER A 152 -11.14 -7.80 7.58
C SER A 152 -11.30 -7.72 9.11
N GLN A 153 -10.82 -6.64 9.72
CA GLN A 153 -10.89 -6.45 11.17
C GLN A 153 -12.24 -5.91 11.63
N GLU A 154 -12.75 -4.90 10.93
CA GLU A 154 -13.95 -4.18 11.33
C GLU A 154 -15.21 -5.01 11.15
N PHE A 155 -15.29 -5.76 10.06
CA PHE A 155 -16.48 -6.54 9.74
C PHE A 155 -16.44 -7.99 10.25
N ASP A 156 -15.39 -8.40 11.00
CA ASP A 156 -15.05 -9.81 11.28
C ASP A 156 -15.15 -10.69 10.02
N ILE A 157 -14.94 -10.06 8.86
CA ILE A 157 -14.96 -10.68 7.53
C ILE A 157 -13.65 -11.44 7.37
N VAL A 158 -13.60 -12.61 8.01
CA VAL A 158 -13.04 -13.76 7.33
C VAL A 158 -14.18 -14.30 6.50
N LEU A 159 -14.45 -13.64 5.37
CA LEU A 159 -15.33 -14.23 4.36
C LEU A 159 -14.71 -15.61 4.09
N PRO A 160 -15.40 -16.71 4.43
CA PRO A 160 -14.93 -18.01 4.05
C PRO A 160 -14.72 -17.98 2.53
N LEU A 161 -13.73 -18.72 2.04
CA LEU A 161 -13.24 -18.62 0.65
C LEU A 161 -14.37 -18.71 -0.40
N ASP A 162 -15.44 -19.41 -0.07
CA ASP A 162 -16.68 -19.56 -0.82
C ASP A 162 -17.56 -18.28 -0.83
N ALA A 163 -17.65 -17.54 0.27
CA ALA A 163 -18.42 -16.28 0.34
C ALA A 163 -17.72 -15.10 -0.36
N ARG A 164 -16.44 -15.24 -0.73
CA ARG A 164 -15.69 -14.20 -1.47
C ARG A 164 -16.15 -14.06 -2.93
N ALA A 165 -16.65 -15.14 -3.52
CA ALA A 165 -17.16 -15.13 -4.90
C ALA A 165 -18.39 -14.21 -5.05
N ASP A 166 -19.15 -14.02 -3.97
CA ASP A 166 -20.36 -13.19 -3.93
C ASP A 166 -20.14 -11.81 -3.28
N ALA A 167 -18.91 -11.46 -2.92
CA ALA A 167 -18.57 -10.22 -2.19
C ALA A 167 -18.68 -8.93 -3.03
N GLY A 168 -19.30 -9.03 -4.21
CA GLY A 168 -19.55 -7.91 -5.10
C GLY A 168 -18.26 -7.15 -5.45
N PRO A 169 -18.27 -5.81 -5.39
CA PRO A 169 -17.11 -4.99 -5.78
C PRO A 169 -15.82 -5.33 -5.01
N ILE A 170 -15.93 -5.78 -3.76
CA ILE A 170 -14.75 -6.05 -2.91
C ILE A 170 -14.04 -7.34 -3.34
N GLY A 171 -14.69 -8.25 -4.07
CA GLY A 171 -14.09 -9.52 -4.51
C GLY A 171 -12.75 -9.35 -5.24
N VAL A 172 -12.63 -8.31 -6.07
CA VAL A 172 -11.37 -8.00 -6.78
C VAL A 172 -10.22 -7.64 -5.81
N LEU A 173 -10.54 -6.94 -4.72
CA LEU A 173 -9.56 -6.61 -3.68
C LEU A 173 -9.11 -7.86 -2.93
N PHE A 174 -10.03 -8.77 -2.61
CA PHE A 174 -9.72 -10.07 -2.00
C PHE A 174 -8.82 -10.92 -2.89
N ASP A 175 -9.16 -11.06 -4.18
CA ASP A 175 -8.38 -11.86 -5.13
C ASP A 175 -6.94 -11.35 -5.29
N LYS A 176 -6.77 -10.01 -5.33
CA LYS A 176 -5.43 -9.40 -5.40
C LYS A 176 -4.66 -9.59 -4.11
N TYR A 177 -5.32 -9.47 -2.96
CA TYR A 177 -4.69 -9.72 -1.68
C TYR A 177 -4.25 -11.18 -1.53
N ASP A 178 -5.07 -12.14 -1.95
CA ASP A 178 -4.72 -13.56 -1.91
C ASP A 178 -3.48 -13.85 -2.78
N ARG A 179 -3.45 -13.33 -4.01
CA ARG A 179 -2.24 -13.43 -4.86
C ARG A 179 -1.03 -12.77 -4.21
N PHE A 180 -1.21 -11.60 -3.61
CA PHE A 180 -0.15 -10.92 -2.88
C PHE A 180 0.38 -11.78 -1.71
N GLN A 181 -0.48 -12.46 -0.96
CA GLN A 181 -0.07 -13.40 0.08
C GLN A 181 0.65 -14.62 -0.50
N GLU A 182 0.15 -15.19 -1.59
CA GLU A 182 0.76 -16.32 -2.29
C GLU A 182 2.11 -15.99 -2.93
N GLU A 183 2.38 -14.74 -3.24
CA GLU A 183 3.68 -14.30 -3.73
C GLU A 183 4.63 -14.01 -2.56
N THR A 184 4.18 -13.21 -1.60
CA THR A 184 5.05 -12.59 -0.58
C THR A 184 5.19 -13.38 0.72
N GLY A 185 4.26 -14.32 0.95
CA GLY A 185 4.07 -14.95 2.24
C GLY A 185 3.56 -14.01 3.33
N PHE A 186 3.08 -12.81 2.99
CA PHE A 186 2.57 -11.84 3.96
C PHE A 186 1.39 -12.42 4.75
N GLN A 187 1.47 -12.30 6.07
CA GLN A 187 0.47 -12.73 7.02
C GLN A 187 0.07 -11.54 7.90
N PRO A 188 -1.23 -11.30 8.13
CA PRO A 188 -1.67 -10.30 9.08
C PRO A 188 -1.02 -10.51 10.45
N PHE A 189 -0.46 -9.45 11.05
CA PHE A 189 0.28 -9.50 12.32
C PHE A 189 -0.54 -10.10 13.48
N LYS A 190 -1.86 -10.01 13.39
CA LYS A 190 -2.84 -10.50 14.37
C LYS A 190 -3.88 -11.40 13.69
N SER A 191 -3.46 -12.36 12.87
CA SER A 191 -4.42 -13.37 12.40
C SER A 191 -5.05 -14.05 13.62
N THR A 192 -6.36 -13.87 13.77
CA THR A 192 -7.20 -14.53 14.78
C THR A 192 -7.71 -15.88 14.29
N HIS A 193 -7.27 -16.33 13.11
CA HIS A 193 -7.74 -17.53 12.44
C HIS A 193 -6.57 -18.44 12.03
N CYS A 194 -6.82 -19.75 12.04
CA CYS A 194 -5.93 -20.74 11.48
C CYS A 194 -5.85 -20.55 9.96
N VAL A 195 -4.65 -20.40 9.40
CA VAL A 195 -4.45 -20.24 7.95
C VAL A 195 -4.96 -21.44 7.15
N ALA A 196 -4.90 -22.64 7.72
CA ALA A 196 -5.30 -23.86 7.01
C ALA A 196 -6.80 -24.15 7.07
N CYS A 197 -7.48 -23.83 8.18
CA CYS A 197 -8.87 -24.27 8.41
C CYS A 197 -9.81 -23.16 8.90
N GLY A 198 -9.34 -21.92 9.04
CA GLY A 198 -10.15 -20.77 9.48
C GLY A 198 -10.53 -20.75 10.97
N THR A 199 -10.31 -21.82 11.76
CA THR A 199 -10.75 -21.82 13.17
C THR A 199 -10.01 -20.80 14.05
N LYS A 200 -10.68 -20.22 15.05
CA LYS A 200 -10.13 -19.20 15.99
C LYS A 200 -9.48 -19.77 17.27
N ARG A 201 -9.34 -21.10 17.42
CA ARG A 201 -9.02 -21.74 18.72
C ARG A 201 -7.52 -22.01 18.90
N GLN A 202 -6.97 -21.59 20.04
CA GLN A 202 -5.61 -21.90 20.55
C GLN A 202 -4.52 -21.86 19.47
N LEU A 203 -4.44 -20.74 18.77
CA LEU A 203 -3.53 -20.59 17.64
C LEU A 203 -2.07 -20.54 18.09
N ARG A 204 -1.23 -21.30 17.37
CA ARG A 204 0.22 -21.34 17.53
C ARG A 204 0.88 -20.78 16.28
N ARG A 205 1.90 -19.96 16.48
CA ARG A 205 2.72 -19.42 15.38
C ARG A 205 3.63 -20.50 14.81
N CYS A 206 3.96 -20.38 13.53
CA CYS A 206 5.05 -21.15 12.94
C CYS A 206 6.35 -20.97 13.77
N SER A 207 6.96 -22.10 14.15
CA SER A 207 8.23 -22.17 14.88
C SER A 207 9.46 -22.01 13.98
N GLY A 208 9.27 -21.90 12.66
CA GLY A 208 10.35 -21.66 11.72
C GLY A 208 10.96 -20.26 11.85
N GLN A 209 12.00 -19.99 11.07
CA GLN A 209 12.75 -18.75 11.13
C GLN A 209 12.23 -17.66 10.15
N CYS A 210 11.02 -17.81 9.61
CA CYS A 210 10.39 -16.77 8.81
C CYS A 210 10.24 -15.46 9.60
N ALA A 211 10.25 -14.33 8.87
CA ALA A 211 10.03 -13.02 9.47
C ALA A 211 8.67 -12.95 10.20
N PRO A 212 8.51 -12.10 11.23
CA PRO A 212 7.27 -11.99 11.99
C PRO A 212 6.01 -11.77 11.13
N PHE A 213 6.10 -10.93 10.09
CA PHE A 213 5.01 -10.65 9.15
C PHE A 213 4.73 -11.79 8.15
N ARG A 214 5.51 -12.88 8.19
CA ARG A 214 5.30 -14.10 7.41
C ARG A 214 5.00 -15.32 8.27
N LYS A 215 4.82 -15.15 9.59
CA LYS A 215 4.55 -16.27 10.52
C LYS A 215 3.05 -16.59 10.55
N PRO A 216 2.59 -17.66 9.86
CA PRO A 216 1.19 -18.07 9.92
C PRO A 216 0.83 -18.61 11.30
N MET A 217 -0.48 -18.63 11.55
CA MET A 217 -1.11 -19.12 12.78
C MET A 217 -1.84 -20.43 12.50
N TYR A 218 -1.67 -21.43 13.34
CA TYR A 218 -2.29 -22.75 13.19
C TYR A 218 -2.94 -23.20 14.49
N CYS A 219 -4.13 -23.81 14.42
CA CYS A 219 -4.76 -24.39 15.61
C CYS A 219 -4.10 -25.70 16.06
N ASN A 220 -3.43 -26.43 15.16
CA ASN A 220 -2.73 -27.69 15.45
C ASN A 220 -1.63 -28.00 14.42
N ARG A 221 -0.85 -29.07 14.67
CA ARG A 221 0.25 -29.51 13.80
C ARG A 221 -0.23 -30.05 12.45
N GLU A 222 -1.44 -30.57 12.35
CA GLU A 222 -2.00 -31.09 11.10
C GLU A 222 -2.29 -29.94 10.12
N CYS A 223 -2.90 -28.86 10.61
CA CYS A 223 -3.08 -27.61 9.88
C CYS A 223 -1.76 -27.03 9.39
N GLN A 224 -0.73 -27.03 10.25
CA GLN A 224 0.61 -26.59 9.85
C GLN A 224 1.18 -27.47 8.72
N LYS A 225 1.02 -28.80 8.79
CA LYS A 225 1.48 -29.72 7.75
C LYS A 225 0.72 -29.54 6.43
N ALA A 226 -0.59 -29.31 6.50
CA ALA A 226 -1.43 -29.07 5.33
C ALA A 226 -1.00 -27.80 4.57
N ASP A 227 -0.71 -26.72 5.31
CA ASP A 227 -0.22 -25.46 4.74
C ASP A 227 1.28 -25.48 4.40
N TRP A 228 2.05 -26.45 4.93
CA TRP A 228 3.51 -26.49 4.79
C TRP A 228 4.00 -26.44 3.34
N VAL A 229 3.29 -27.06 2.41
CA VAL A 229 3.67 -27.06 0.98
C VAL A 229 3.69 -25.63 0.41
N LYS A 230 2.77 -24.77 0.85
CA LYS A 230 2.71 -23.35 0.50
C LYS A 230 3.72 -22.56 1.34
N HIS A 231 3.66 -22.67 2.67
CA HIS A 231 4.43 -21.86 3.61
C HIS A 231 5.95 -22.05 3.50
N ARG A 232 6.43 -23.26 3.19
CA ARG A 232 7.88 -23.56 3.16
C ARG A 232 8.67 -22.67 2.21
N LYS A 233 8.03 -22.11 1.17
CA LYS A 233 8.65 -21.15 0.24
C LYS A 233 9.20 -19.91 0.94
N TRP A 234 8.61 -19.52 2.06
CA TRP A 234 9.01 -18.32 2.83
C TRP A 234 9.40 -18.64 4.27
N CYS A 235 9.37 -19.92 4.67
CA CYS A 235 9.77 -20.41 5.99
C CYS A 235 11.29 -20.62 6.11
N VAL A 236 12.08 -19.79 5.42
CA VAL A 236 13.54 -19.83 5.43
C VAL A 236 14.02 -18.40 5.70
N VAL A 237 15.03 -18.25 6.56
CA VAL A 237 15.75 -16.97 6.68
C VAL A 237 16.44 -16.77 5.34
N PRO A 238 16.20 -15.66 4.62
CA PRO A 238 17.19 -15.28 3.64
C PRO A 238 18.50 -15.13 4.41
N VAL A 239 19.47 -16.01 4.15
CA VAL A 239 20.84 -15.75 4.55
C VAL A 239 21.18 -14.47 3.82
N ILE A 240 21.11 -13.34 4.53
CA ILE A 240 21.63 -12.08 4.02
C ILE A 240 23.13 -12.31 4.07
N GLU A 241 23.67 -12.87 2.99
CA GLU A 241 25.08 -12.72 2.71
C GLU A 241 25.27 -11.21 2.55
N GLU A 242 25.78 -10.57 3.60
CA GLU A 242 26.23 -9.18 3.54
C GLU A 242 27.27 -9.12 2.41
N ASP A 243 26.85 -8.70 1.22
CA ASP A 243 27.72 -8.43 0.10
C ASP A 243 28.12 -6.96 0.21
N PRO A 244 29.30 -6.64 0.79
CA PRO A 244 29.71 -5.27 1.06
C PRO A 244 29.85 -4.41 -0.22
N ASP A 245 29.83 -5.01 -1.42
CA ASP A 245 30.02 -4.31 -2.69
C ASP A 245 28.71 -4.03 -3.46
N LYS A 246 27.55 -4.61 -3.07
CA LYS A 246 26.30 -4.48 -3.86
C LYS A 246 25.52 -3.17 -3.67
N ASP A 247 25.76 -2.43 -2.59
CA ASP A 247 25.06 -1.16 -2.34
C ASP A 247 25.42 -0.04 -3.34
N THR A 248 26.51 -0.17 -4.10
CA THR A 248 26.92 0.85 -5.09
C THR A 248 26.45 0.57 -6.53
N ALA A 249 26.04 -0.66 -6.86
CA ALA A 249 25.71 -1.03 -8.24
C ALA A 249 24.25 -0.68 -8.64
N VAL A 250 23.30 -0.77 -7.72
CA VAL A 250 21.88 -0.41 -7.96
C VAL A 250 21.72 1.09 -8.28
N TYR A 251 22.60 1.92 -7.70
CA TYR A 251 22.68 3.36 -7.93
C TYR A 251 23.10 3.74 -9.37
N ARG A 252 23.92 2.93 -10.05
CA ARG A 252 24.43 3.27 -11.40
C ARG A 252 23.46 2.96 -12.53
N LEU A 253 22.55 2.00 -12.34
CA LEU A 253 21.58 1.59 -13.37
C LEU A 253 20.40 2.56 -13.50
N HIS A 254 19.97 3.20 -12.41
CA HIS A 254 18.85 4.16 -12.46
C HIS A 254 19.24 5.53 -13.03
N LEU A 255 20.52 5.92 -12.97
CA LEU A 255 21.01 7.18 -13.54
C LEU A 255 21.23 7.10 -15.06
N ALA A 256 21.36 5.91 -15.64
CA ALA A 256 21.58 5.72 -17.07
C ALA A 256 20.28 5.74 -17.92
N SER A 257 19.11 5.82 -17.27
CA SER A 257 17.79 5.73 -17.94
C SER A 257 17.04 7.07 -17.99
N ALA A 258 17.67 8.15 -17.53
CA ALA A 258 17.07 9.49 -17.43
C ALA A 258 17.84 10.55 -18.25
N GLY A 259 18.52 10.11 -19.32
CA GLY A 259 19.10 10.96 -20.35
C GLY A 259 18.23 10.98 -21.60
#